data_AF-J4T762-F1
#
_entry.id   AF-J4T762-F1
#
_cell.length_a   1.000
_cell.length_b   1.000
_cell.length_c   1.000
_cell.angle_alpha   90.00
_cell.angle_beta   90.00
_cell.angle_gamma   90.00
#
_symmetry.space_group_name_H-M   'P 1'
#
loop_
_entity.id
_entity.type
_entity.pdbx_description
1 polymer ?
#
loop_
_entity_poly.entity_id
_entity_poly.type
_entity_poly.pdbx_seq_one_letter_code
_entity_poly.pdbx_strand_id
1 'polypeptide(L)'
;MPTAAGLVLIHSSICREVHDEVPYDDLASRMPGLIMPAPARDGQSSADETLEDIEFQRKYLSMESAKAFTAFSFHFISFHFGAAGISIESRKITCPSVVISAANDEADDRRGRATARHIGGEYLGLQETTHTGLLVGQRYHEAVSRIMDWLARFDGR
;
A
#
# COMPACT_ATOMS: atom_id res chain seq x y z
N MET A 1 30.83 0.33 -1.96
CA MET A 1 29.40 0.17 -2.27
C MET A 1 28.68 1.38 -1.71
N PRO A 2 27.73 2.01 -2.41
CA PRO A 2 26.94 3.09 -1.84
C PRO A 2 26.17 2.57 -0.62
N THR A 3 26.36 3.20 0.53
CA THR A 3 25.58 2.96 1.74
C THR A 3 24.23 3.65 1.60
N ALA A 4 23.13 2.91 1.76
CA ALA A 4 21.80 3.52 1.81
C ALA A 4 21.69 4.38 3.07
N ALA A 5 21.27 5.64 2.91
CA ALA A 5 21.10 6.58 4.02
C ALA A 5 20.01 6.13 5.02
N GLY A 6 19.04 5.34 4.55
CA GLY A 6 18.00 4.76 5.37
C GLY A 6 17.08 3.85 4.55
N LEU A 7 16.23 3.07 5.23
CA LEU A 7 15.19 2.24 4.65
C LEU A 7 13.81 2.82 5.02
N VAL A 8 13.01 3.15 4.01
CA VAL A 8 11.62 3.56 4.20
C VAL A 8 10.73 2.42 3.70
N LEU A 9 9.97 1.81 4.60
CA LEU A 9 9.01 0.77 4.29
C LEU A 9 7.60 1.34 4.35
N ILE A 10 6.94 1.45 3.20
CA ILE A 10 5.56 1.94 3.12
C ILE A 10 4.63 0.74 2.94
N HIS A 11 3.74 0.55 3.91
CA HIS A 11 2.58 -0.31 3.80
C HIS A 11 2.84 -1.76 3.32
N SER A 12 3.77 -2.47 3.95
CA SER A 12 4.07 -3.87 3.60
C SER A 12 3.16 -4.86 4.33
N SER A 13 2.57 -5.78 3.59
CA SER A 13 1.81 -6.93 4.13
C SER A 13 2.58 -8.26 4.02
N ILE A 14 3.87 -8.20 3.69
CA ILE A 14 4.59 -9.35 3.10
C ILE A 14 5.39 -10.15 4.14
N CYS A 15 5.71 -9.56 5.30
CA CYS A 15 6.61 -10.20 6.27
C CYS A 15 5.93 -11.36 7.00
N ARG A 16 6.49 -12.58 6.85
CA ARG A 16 6.01 -13.79 7.53
C ARG A 16 5.99 -13.63 9.05
N GLU A 17 7.08 -13.14 9.62
CA GLU A 17 7.23 -13.02 11.08
C GLU A 17 6.19 -12.06 11.68
N VAL A 18 5.87 -10.99 10.97
CA VAL A 18 4.80 -10.05 11.35
C VAL A 18 3.43 -10.69 11.21
N HIS A 19 3.21 -11.47 10.14
CA HIS A 19 1.96 -12.19 9.92
C HIS A 19 1.72 -13.23 11.03
N ASP A 20 2.75 -13.95 11.45
CA ASP A 20 2.66 -14.93 12.55
C ASP A 20 2.37 -14.26 13.90
N GLU A 21 2.84 -13.02 14.11
CA GLU A 21 2.56 -12.24 15.32
C GLU A 21 1.16 -11.58 15.29
N VAL A 22 0.80 -10.98 14.17
CA VAL A 22 -0.45 -10.21 13.99
C VAL A 22 -1.10 -10.61 12.66
N PRO A 23 -1.86 -11.71 12.64
CA PRO A 23 -2.44 -12.24 11.41
C PRO A 23 -3.52 -11.31 10.83
N TYR A 24 -3.85 -11.52 9.56
CA TYR A 24 -5.04 -10.93 8.96
C TYR A 24 -6.24 -11.82 9.26
N ASP A 25 -7.23 -11.28 9.98
CA ASP A 25 -8.42 -12.03 10.42
C ASP A 25 -9.31 -12.49 9.25
N ASP A 26 -9.38 -11.67 8.20
CA ASP A 26 -10.03 -12.00 6.94
C ASP A 26 -9.01 -11.85 5.81
N LEU A 27 -8.37 -12.96 5.41
CA LEU A 27 -7.98 -13.11 4.02
C LEU A 27 -9.28 -13.19 3.22
N ALA A 28 -9.93 -12.03 3.04
CA ALA A 28 -11.19 -11.94 2.33
C ALA A 28 -11.01 -12.74 1.04
N SER A 29 -11.92 -13.67 0.76
CA SER A 29 -12.02 -14.25 -0.58
C SER A 29 -12.46 -13.12 -1.53
N ARG A 30 -11.58 -12.14 -1.77
CA ARG A 30 -11.70 -11.23 -2.87
C ARG A 30 -11.28 -12.07 -4.07
N MET A 31 -12.23 -12.89 -4.52
CA MET A 31 -12.36 -13.10 -5.94
C MET A 31 -12.13 -11.73 -6.60
N PRO A 32 -11.21 -11.60 -7.56
CA PRO A 32 -11.06 -10.40 -8.37
C PRO A 32 -12.27 -10.25 -9.32
N GLY A 33 -13.47 -10.29 -8.75
CA GLY A 33 -14.76 -10.25 -9.43
C GLY A 33 -15.47 -8.90 -9.30
N LEU A 34 -14.96 -7.97 -8.48
CA LEU A 34 -15.42 -6.60 -8.52
C LEU A 34 -14.40 -5.75 -9.27
N ILE A 35 -14.70 -5.54 -10.54
CA ILE A 35 -14.16 -4.41 -11.29
C ILE A 35 -14.43 -3.18 -10.44
N MET A 36 -13.39 -2.55 -9.87
CA MET A 36 -13.59 -1.26 -9.22
C MET A 36 -14.16 -0.33 -10.30
N PRO A 37 -15.34 0.27 -10.07
CA PRO A 37 -15.90 1.18 -11.05
C PRO A 37 -14.88 2.30 -11.26
N ALA A 38 -14.65 2.66 -12.52
CA ALA A 38 -13.88 3.85 -12.85
C ALA A 38 -14.43 5.05 -12.05
N PRO A 39 -13.58 6.01 -11.62
CA PRO A 39 -14.01 7.18 -10.85
C PRO A 39 -15.27 7.79 -11.47
N ALA A 40 -16.32 7.94 -10.67
CA ALA A 40 -17.57 8.48 -11.15
C ALA A 40 -17.34 9.94 -11.59
N ARG A 41 -17.54 10.21 -12.88
CA ARG A 41 -17.71 11.58 -13.38
C ARG A 41 -19.18 11.96 -13.13
N ASP A 42 -19.41 13.06 -12.41
CA ASP A 42 -20.76 13.55 -12.07
C ASP A 42 -21.60 13.93 -13.30
N GLY A 43 -20.95 14.20 -14.45
CA GLY A 43 -21.60 14.54 -15.70
C GLY A 43 -22.14 13.31 -16.45
N GLN A 44 -23.45 13.29 -16.70
CA GLN A 44 -24.11 12.33 -17.61
C GLN A 44 -24.08 12.76 -19.09
N SER A 45 -23.46 13.88 -19.41
CA SER A 45 -23.33 14.38 -20.78
C SER A 45 -22.07 15.22 -20.95
N SER A 46 -21.65 15.34 -22.21
CA SER A 46 -20.65 16.28 -22.70
C SER A 46 -21.17 16.84 -24.04
N ALA A 47 -20.73 18.03 -24.45
CA ALA A 47 -21.14 18.59 -25.75
C ALA A 47 -20.66 17.73 -26.93
N ASP A 48 -19.59 16.95 -26.71
CA ASP A 48 -18.89 16.16 -27.73
C ASP A 48 -19.06 14.63 -27.55
N GLU A 49 -19.82 14.17 -26.56
CA GLU A 49 -19.94 12.75 -26.23
C GLU A 49 -21.41 12.33 -26.08
N THR A 50 -21.79 11.23 -26.72
CA THR A 50 -23.11 10.63 -26.54
C THR A 50 -23.18 9.82 -25.24
N LEU A 51 -24.40 9.45 -24.82
CA LEU A 51 -24.59 8.55 -23.69
C LEU A 51 -23.93 7.18 -23.92
N GLU A 52 -23.98 6.68 -25.16
CA GLU A 52 -23.34 5.41 -25.55
C GLU A 52 -21.81 5.50 -25.46
N ASP A 53 -21.21 6.63 -25.84
CA ASP A 53 -19.76 6.86 -25.71
C ASP A 53 -19.33 6.84 -24.25
N ILE A 54 -20.09 7.49 -23.36
CA ILE A 54 -19.81 7.54 -21.93
C ILE A 54 -19.95 6.15 -21.30
N GLU A 55 -20.98 5.38 -21.67
CA GLU A 55 -21.15 4.00 -21.21
C GLU A 55 -20.02 3.08 -21.70
N PHE A 56 -19.63 3.21 -22.97
CA PHE A 56 -18.52 2.46 -23.55
C PHE A 56 -17.20 2.78 -22.83
N GLN A 57 -16.89 4.06 -22.61
CA GLN A 57 -15.70 4.50 -21.91
C GLN A 57 -15.66 3.98 -20.47
N ARG A 58 -16.78 4.05 -19.73
CA ARG A 58 -16.87 3.48 -18.37
C ARG A 58 -16.57 2.00 -18.37
N LYS A 59 -17.16 1.24 -19.29
CA LYS A 59 -16.92 -0.20 -19.43
C LYS A 59 -15.47 -0.50 -19.80
N TYR A 60 -14.90 0.26 -20.72
CA TYR A 60 -13.51 0.10 -21.16
C TYR A 60 -12.51 0.41 -20.04
N LEU A 61 -12.64 1.56 -19.36
CA LEU A 61 -11.77 1.93 -18.23
C LEU A 61 -11.87 0.92 -17.10
N SER A 62 -13.07 0.45 -16.81
CA SER A 62 -13.33 -0.61 -15.83
C SER A 62 -12.60 -1.91 -16.20
N MET A 63 -12.69 -2.33 -17.47
CA MET A 63 -11.98 -3.51 -17.98
C MET A 63 -10.45 -3.36 -17.91
N GLU A 64 -9.90 -2.25 -18.40
CA GLU A 64 -8.45 -2.02 -18.38
C GLU A 64 -7.90 -1.86 -16.95
N SER A 65 -8.65 -1.20 -16.07
CA SER A 65 -8.30 -1.11 -14.64
C SER A 65 -8.29 -2.49 -13.98
N ALA A 66 -9.25 -3.37 -14.31
CA ALA A 66 -9.28 -4.74 -13.81
C ALA A 66 -8.09 -5.58 -14.34
N LYS A 67 -7.71 -5.41 -15.62
CA LYS A 67 -6.52 -6.06 -16.19
C LYS A 67 -5.24 -5.60 -15.50
N ALA A 68 -5.08 -4.30 -15.33
CA ALA A 68 -3.94 -3.71 -14.63
C ALA A 68 -3.88 -4.23 -13.19
N PHE A 69 -4.99 -4.17 -12.46
CA PHE A 69 -5.06 -4.69 -11.10
C PHE A 69 -4.68 -6.17 -11.02
N THR A 70 -5.18 -7.00 -11.94
CA THR A 70 -4.83 -8.44 -11.98
C THR A 70 -3.34 -8.67 -12.21
N ALA A 71 -2.71 -7.89 -13.11
CA ALA A 71 -1.28 -7.97 -13.37
C ALA A 71 -0.42 -7.55 -12.16
N PHE A 72 -0.82 -6.51 -11.43
CA PHE A 72 -0.09 -6.02 -10.25
C PHE A 72 -0.42 -6.80 -8.96
N SER A 73 -1.55 -7.49 -8.90
CA SER A 73 -2.03 -8.21 -7.71
C SER A 73 -1.45 -9.61 -7.56
N PHE A 74 -0.52 -10.04 -8.42
CA PHE A 74 0.09 -11.38 -8.36
C PHE A 74 0.65 -11.72 -6.96
N HIS A 75 1.09 -10.71 -6.21
CA HIS A 75 1.57 -10.88 -4.83
C HIS A 75 0.45 -10.86 -3.77
N PHE A 76 -0.63 -10.10 -4.01
CA PHE A 76 -1.84 -10.11 -3.18
C PHE A 76 -2.55 -11.48 -3.26
N ILE A 77 -2.58 -12.06 -4.47
CA ILE A 77 -3.11 -13.41 -4.74
C ILE A 77 -2.22 -14.50 -4.11
N SER A 78 -0.90 -14.28 -3.98
CA SER A 78 -0.02 -15.27 -3.34
C SER A 78 -0.35 -15.48 -1.85
N PHE A 79 -0.73 -14.43 -1.11
CA PHE A 79 -1.26 -14.60 0.26
C PHE A 79 -2.61 -15.34 0.29
N HIS A 80 -3.44 -15.18 -0.75
CA HIS A 80 -4.73 -15.88 -0.85
C HIS A 80 -4.60 -17.37 -1.19
N PHE A 81 -3.46 -17.80 -1.74
CA PHE A 81 -3.17 -19.20 -2.09
C PHE A 81 -2.13 -19.88 -1.18
N GLY A 82 -1.99 -19.41 0.06
CA GLY A 82 -1.17 -20.08 1.07
C GLY A 82 0.33 -19.77 1.00
N ALA A 83 0.75 -18.68 0.37
CA ALA A 83 2.11 -18.19 0.58
C ALA A 83 2.22 -17.64 2.00
N ALA A 84 3.10 -18.23 2.82
CA ALA A 84 3.33 -17.87 4.21
C ALA A 84 4.03 -16.51 4.40
N GLY A 85 3.91 -15.57 3.47
CA GLY A 85 4.74 -14.37 3.41
C GLY A 85 6.22 -14.65 3.08
N ILE A 86 7.00 -13.57 2.96
CA ILE A 86 8.45 -13.62 2.79
C ILE A 86 9.09 -13.46 4.16
N SER A 87 10.00 -14.36 4.51
CA SER A 87 10.82 -14.26 5.72
C SER A 87 11.83 -13.13 5.56
N ILE A 88 11.82 -12.19 6.50
CA ILE A 88 12.76 -11.06 6.48
C ILE A 88 13.79 -11.26 7.59
N GLU A 89 15.06 -11.42 7.20
CA GLU A 89 16.18 -11.49 8.15
C GLU A 89 16.57 -10.09 8.61
N SER A 90 15.84 -9.56 9.58
CA SER A 90 15.99 -8.19 10.08
C SER A 90 17.39 -7.84 10.55
N ARG A 91 18.16 -8.82 11.02
CA ARG A 91 19.57 -8.63 11.44
C ARG A 91 20.48 -8.12 10.31
N LYS A 92 20.10 -8.32 9.04
CA LYS A 92 20.84 -7.80 7.88
C LYS A 92 20.48 -6.34 7.56
N ILE A 93 19.40 -5.82 8.13
CA ILE A 93 18.99 -4.42 8.01
C ILE A 93 19.75 -3.64 9.08
N THR A 94 20.83 -2.98 8.65
CA THR A 94 21.74 -2.23 9.55
C THR A 94 21.60 -0.72 9.41
N CYS A 95 20.86 -0.25 8.41
CA CYS A 95 20.56 1.16 8.23
C CYS A 95 19.38 1.58 9.11
N PRO A 96 19.29 2.88 9.47
CA PRO A 96 18.09 3.43 10.07
C PRO A 96 16.87 3.09 9.21
N SER A 97 15.76 2.70 9.85
CA SER A 97 14.56 2.25 9.15
C SER A 97 13.31 2.94 9.70
N VAL A 98 12.34 3.21 8.84
CA VAL A 98 11.01 3.70 9.25
C VAL A 98 9.91 2.94 8.50
N VAL A 99 8.87 2.56 9.23
CA VAL A 99 7.66 1.95 8.70
C VAL A 99 6.55 2.98 8.70
N ILE A 100 6.00 3.26 7.52
CA ILE A 100 4.85 4.16 7.34
C ILE A 100 3.65 3.31 6.95
N SER A 101 2.53 3.45 7.67
CA SER A 101 1.33 2.64 7.44
C SER A 101 0.05 3.46 7.51
N ALA A 102 -0.97 3.00 6.79
CA ALA A 102 -2.31 3.56 6.83
C ALA A 102 -3.03 2.82 7.96
N ALA A 103 -3.02 3.40 9.15
CA ALA A 103 -3.49 2.78 10.38
C ALA A 103 -4.96 3.16 10.62
N ASN A 104 -5.88 2.58 9.84
CA ASN A 104 -7.30 2.93 9.92
C ASN A 104 -8.05 2.17 11.02
N ASP A 105 -7.49 1.07 11.49
CA ASP A 105 -7.99 0.30 12.62
C ASP A 105 -6.85 -0.20 13.53
N GLU A 106 -7.23 -0.80 14.67
CA GLU A 106 -6.27 -1.32 15.64
C GLU A 106 -5.43 -2.48 15.09
N ALA A 107 -5.95 -3.27 14.15
CA ALA A 107 -5.22 -4.37 13.55
C ALA A 107 -4.11 -3.86 12.61
N ASP A 108 -4.40 -2.87 11.78
CA ASP A 108 -3.45 -2.18 10.92
C ASP A 108 -2.35 -1.50 11.72
N ASP A 109 -2.73 -0.83 12.80
CA ASP A 109 -1.82 -0.13 13.70
C ASP A 109 -0.90 -1.12 14.45
N ARG A 110 -1.44 -2.25 14.91
CA ARG A 110 -0.65 -3.35 15.51
C ARG A 110 0.32 -3.97 14.51
N ARG A 111 -0.11 -4.24 13.27
CA ARG A 111 0.75 -4.79 12.20
C ARG A 111 1.89 -3.83 11.83
N GLY A 112 1.59 -2.54 11.71
CA GLY A 112 2.60 -1.52 11.45
C GLY A 112 3.68 -1.47 12.55
N ARG A 113 3.27 -1.49 13.82
CA ARG A 113 4.19 -1.56 14.96
C ARG A 113 5.00 -2.86 15.02
N ALA A 114 4.37 -4.01 14.74
CA ALA A 114 5.07 -5.29 14.66
C ALA A 114 6.15 -5.27 13.57
N THR A 115 5.83 -4.71 12.40
CA THR A 115 6.79 -4.53 11.30
C THR A 115 7.97 -3.66 11.72
N ALA A 116 7.71 -2.50 12.33
CA ALA A 116 8.77 -1.60 12.79
C ALA A 116 9.68 -2.28 13.82
N ARG A 117 9.11 -2.98 14.80
CA ARG A 117 9.88 -3.76 15.79
C ARG A 117 10.71 -4.84 15.13
N HIS A 118 10.13 -5.60 14.19
CA HIS A 118 10.82 -6.70 13.53
C HIS A 118 12.07 -6.22 12.80
N ILE A 119 11.99 -5.09 12.08
CA ILE A 119 13.13 -4.53 11.33
C ILE A 119 14.02 -3.59 12.16
N GLY A 120 13.73 -3.38 13.45
CA GLY A 120 14.46 -2.45 14.30
C GLY A 120 14.30 -0.97 13.90
N GLY A 121 13.16 -0.61 13.30
CA GLY A 121 12.87 0.73 12.79
C GLY A 121 11.87 1.53 13.64
N GLU A 122 11.66 2.78 13.26
CA GLU A 122 10.60 3.65 13.78
C GLU A 122 9.25 3.34 13.11
N TYR A 123 8.15 3.65 13.80
CA TYR A 123 6.80 3.47 13.28
C TYR A 123 6.08 4.81 13.13
N LEU A 124 5.40 4.99 12.00
CA LEU A 124 4.56 6.14 11.70
C LEU A 124 3.23 5.66 11.09
N GLY A 125 2.19 5.61 11.92
CA GLY A 125 0.82 5.34 11.50
C GLY A 125 0.10 6.65 11.11
N LEU A 126 -0.49 6.67 9.92
CA LEU A 126 -1.39 7.75 9.47
C LEU A 126 -2.82 7.20 9.44
N GLN A 127 -3.71 7.84 10.20
CA GLN A 127 -5.14 7.51 10.23
C GLN A 127 -5.87 8.14 9.03
N GLU A 128 -7.09 7.69 8.76
CA GLU A 128 -8.01 8.28 7.78
C GLU A 128 -7.39 8.40 6.37
N THR A 129 -6.58 7.41 5.97
CA THR A 129 -5.94 7.39 4.65
C THR A 129 -5.92 5.97 4.11
N THR A 130 -6.00 5.81 2.79
CA THR A 130 -5.89 4.48 2.17
C THR A 130 -4.42 4.15 1.87
N HIS A 131 -4.12 2.87 1.60
CA HIS A 131 -2.78 2.46 1.14
C HIS A 131 -2.34 3.27 -0.10
N THR A 132 -3.25 3.48 -1.04
CA THR A 132 -3.04 4.33 -2.21
C THR A 132 -2.94 5.82 -1.84
N GLY A 133 -3.69 6.26 -0.84
CA GLY A 133 -3.67 7.61 -0.28
C GLY A 133 -2.30 8.06 0.24
N LEU A 134 -1.49 7.11 0.74
CA LEU A 134 -0.10 7.35 1.16
C LEU A 134 0.86 7.56 -0.01
N LEU A 135 0.62 6.89 -1.14
CA LEU A 135 1.56 6.86 -2.26
C LEU A 135 1.28 7.93 -3.33
N VAL A 136 0.01 8.18 -3.62
CA VAL A 136 -0.42 9.03 -4.74
C VAL A 136 -1.69 9.83 -4.47
N GLY A 137 -2.23 9.80 -3.25
CA GLY A 137 -3.55 10.36 -2.94
C GLY A 137 -3.55 11.44 -1.84
N GLN A 138 -4.64 11.45 -1.06
CA GLN A 138 -5.07 12.56 -0.19
C GLN A 138 -4.00 13.08 0.78
N ARG A 139 -3.09 12.22 1.25
CA ARG A 139 -2.05 12.59 2.23
C ARG A 139 -0.63 12.32 1.73
N TYR A 140 -0.45 12.21 0.41
CA TYR A 140 0.86 12.03 -0.21
C TYR A 140 1.88 13.08 0.27
N HIS A 141 1.50 14.36 0.25
CA HIS A 141 2.40 15.44 0.68
C HIS A 141 2.84 15.25 2.13
N GLU A 142 1.93 14.91 3.03
CA GLU A 142 2.28 14.66 4.43
C GLU A 142 3.18 13.43 4.59
N ALA A 143 2.86 12.33 3.92
CA ALA A 143 3.69 11.13 3.96
C ALA A 143 5.13 11.44 3.47
N VAL A 144 5.27 12.17 2.36
CA VAL A 144 6.56 12.61 1.84
C VAL A 144 7.26 13.57 2.79
N SER A 145 6.57 14.58 3.34
CA SER A 145 7.17 15.49 4.32
C SER A 145 7.74 14.74 5.51
N ARG A 146 6.99 13.78 6.08
CA ARG A 146 7.47 12.94 7.20
C ARG A 146 8.69 12.11 6.81
N ILE A 147 8.74 11.58 5.58
CA ILE A 147 9.90 10.85 5.06
C ILE A 147 11.12 11.78 4.96
N MET A 148 10.95 12.97 4.39
CA MET A 148 12.03 13.94 4.22
C MET A 148 12.54 14.44 5.57
N ASP A 149 11.66 14.79 6.50
CA ASP A 149 12.02 15.18 7.87
C ASP A 149 12.77 14.05 8.59
N TRP A 150 12.34 12.80 8.39
CA TRP A 150 13.01 11.63 8.96
C TRP A 150 14.40 11.41 8.36
N LEU A 151 14.54 11.51 7.03
CA LEU A 151 15.80 11.37 6.30
C LEU A 151 16.78 12.50 6.65
N ALA A 152 16.31 13.73 6.82
CA ALA A 152 17.14 14.89 7.16
C ALA A 152 17.92 14.71 8.49
N ARG A 153 17.46 13.83 9.39
CA ARG A 153 18.19 13.47 10.63
C ARG A 153 19.47 12.66 10.38
N PHE A 154 19.62 12.15 9.16
CA PHE A 154 20.74 11.32 8.71
C PHE A 154 21.53 11.96 7.56
N ASP A 155 21.04 13.06 6.97
CA ASP A 155 21.80 13.87 6.03
C ASP A 155 23.03 14.49 6.74
N GLY A 156 24.22 14.10 6.29
CA GLY A 156 25.50 14.54 6.86
C GLY A 156 26.23 13.52 7.74
N ARG A 157 25.77 12.26 7.80
CA ARG A 157 26.53 11.12 8.35
C ARG A 157 27.33 10.38 7.27
#